data_AF-A0A2T3FQZ1-F1
#
_entry.id   AF-A0A2T3FQZ1-F1
#
_cell.length_a   1.000
_cell.length_b   1.000
_cell.length_c   1.000
_cell.angle_alpha   90.00
_cell.angle_beta   90.00
_cell.angle_gamma   90.00
#
_symmetry.space_group_name_H-M   'P 1'
#
loop_
_entity.id
_entity.type
_entity.pdbx_description
1 polymer ?
#
loop_
_entity_poly.entity_id
_entity_poly.type
_entity_poly.pdbx_seq_one_letter_code
_entity_poly.pdbx_strand_id
1 'polypeptide(L)'
;MGEKKKSNANTTALIGAAFLMATSAIGPGFLTQTATFTGQYGSIFALAIICTILLDVTTQLNIWSIIGVSGMRGQDIANKVVPGLGYFIAFLVSLGGLVFNIGNVGGAATGFNIVFGFPLKVGTVVAGVIGILIFLSKDAKNFMDKLTKYLGSIMIVTVLYVAFRSKPPVVEAIGSVGHLNEFPNLVFPIITLLGGSCGGYITFSGAHRLLDAGFSGTKDLPHVRRSVLMGVSVSGVMRILLFLAVLGVVTATPEVVGSEAWVASPPAAAFKAGAGIIGYKIFGLVILFAAITSIIGAAYTSVSFLKTLHPFIMENEKWFVIGFIAVSTVIMTLLGQPATLLVLAGSVNGLILPITLLVILLASRRKDIVGENYKHPTVLIVLGVCVVLLTGYSGIKALPKILTIFG
;
A
#
# COMPACT_ATOMS: atom_id res chain seq x y z
N MET A 1 12.64 -33.52 -16.61
CA MET A 1 13.03 -32.10 -16.80
C MET A 1 11.86 -31.10 -16.84
N GLY A 2 10.63 -31.51 -17.19
CA GLY A 2 9.45 -30.62 -17.23
C GLY A 2 8.92 -30.15 -15.87
N GLU A 3 8.87 -31.03 -14.86
CA GLU A 3 8.35 -30.67 -13.52
C GLU A 3 9.26 -29.70 -12.75
N LYS A 4 10.59 -29.85 -12.84
CA LYS A 4 11.55 -28.88 -12.25
C LYS A 4 11.41 -27.49 -12.88
N LYS A 5 11.16 -27.40 -14.19
CA LYS A 5 10.95 -26.13 -14.91
C LYS A 5 9.61 -25.48 -14.50
N LYS A 6 8.56 -26.27 -14.32
CA LYS A 6 7.23 -25.83 -13.84
C LYS A 6 7.26 -25.39 -12.36
N SER A 7 7.99 -26.13 -11.51
CA SER A 7 8.22 -25.81 -10.09
C SER A 7 9.00 -24.49 -9.91
N ASN A 8 10.05 -24.26 -10.71
CA ASN A 8 10.82 -23.01 -10.69
C ASN A 8 10.02 -21.82 -11.23
N ALA A 9 9.21 -22.01 -12.28
CA ALA A 9 8.29 -20.99 -12.80
C ALA A 9 7.23 -20.62 -11.75
N ASN A 10 6.66 -21.62 -11.06
CA ASN A 10 5.69 -21.40 -9.99
C ASN A 10 6.31 -20.62 -8.82
N THR A 11 7.51 -20.99 -8.40
CA THR A 11 8.23 -20.29 -7.31
C THR A 11 8.54 -18.83 -7.70
N THR A 12 8.94 -18.59 -8.94
CA THR A 12 9.25 -17.24 -9.43
C THR A 12 8.00 -16.35 -9.46
N ALA A 13 6.86 -16.88 -9.91
CA ALA A 13 5.59 -16.15 -9.93
C ALA A 13 5.07 -15.84 -8.53
N LEU A 14 5.18 -16.78 -7.59
CA LEU A 14 4.76 -16.59 -6.19
C LEU A 14 5.62 -15.53 -5.48
N ILE A 15 6.93 -15.58 -5.72
CA ILE A 15 7.85 -14.56 -5.21
C ILE A 15 7.55 -13.21 -5.87
N GLY A 16 7.32 -13.19 -7.18
CA GLY A 16 6.98 -11.98 -7.92
C GLY A 16 5.72 -11.30 -7.40
N ALA A 17 4.64 -12.04 -7.14
CA ALA A 17 3.40 -11.48 -6.61
C ALA A 17 3.55 -10.96 -5.16
N ALA A 18 4.24 -11.71 -4.30
CA ALA A 18 4.52 -11.30 -2.93
C ALA A 18 5.42 -10.05 -2.88
N PHE A 19 6.46 -9.99 -3.74
CA PHE A 19 7.30 -8.80 -3.88
C PHE A 19 6.52 -7.63 -4.44
N LEU A 20 5.71 -7.82 -5.49
CA LEU A 20 4.87 -6.76 -6.05
C LEU A 20 3.94 -6.16 -4.98
N MET A 21 3.32 -7.01 -4.18
CA MET A 21 2.48 -6.60 -3.07
C MET A 21 3.31 -5.85 -2.01
N ALA A 22 4.44 -6.41 -1.57
CA ALA A 22 5.29 -5.79 -0.56
C ALA A 22 5.86 -4.45 -1.03
N THR A 23 6.31 -4.32 -2.28
CA THR A 23 6.82 -3.06 -2.83
C THR A 23 5.72 -2.04 -3.07
N SER A 24 4.51 -2.47 -3.44
CA SER A 24 3.34 -1.58 -3.53
C SER A 24 2.93 -1.07 -2.15
N ALA A 25 3.02 -1.93 -1.13
CA ALA A 25 2.73 -1.56 0.25
C ALA A 25 3.82 -0.67 0.86
N ILE A 26 5.11 -0.94 0.61
CA ILE A 26 6.25 -0.12 1.07
C ILE A 26 6.47 1.04 0.08
N GLY A 27 5.42 1.82 -0.12
CA GLY A 27 5.44 3.01 -0.96
C GLY A 27 5.66 4.30 -0.17
N PRO A 28 5.56 5.46 -0.83
CA PRO A 28 5.66 6.77 -0.18
C PRO A 28 4.65 6.97 0.96
N GLY A 29 3.45 6.43 0.79
CA GLY A 29 2.39 6.50 1.81
C GLY A 29 2.81 5.79 3.08
N PHE A 30 3.30 4.57 2.97
CA PHE A 30 3.80 3.78 4.10
C PHE A 30 4.91 4.50 4.85
N LEU A 31 5.90 5.04 4.13
CA LEU A 31 7.04 5.73 4.75
C LEU A 31 6.57 6.99 5.49
N THR A 32 5.72 7.77 4.83
CA THR A 32 5.22 9.05 5.36
C THR A 32 4.27 8.86 6.52
N GLN A 33 3.28 7.98 6.41
CA GLN A 33 2.29 7.72 7.45
C GLN A 33 2.95 7.15 8.70
N THR A 34 3.85 6.18 8.54
CA THR A 34 4.58 5.61 9.68
C THR A 34 5.37 6.69 10.40
N ALA A 35 6.16 7.51 9.67
CA ALA A 35 6.94 8.57 10.30
C ALA A 35 6.07 9.63 10.97
N THR A 36 4.99 10.08 10.30
CA THR A 36 4.05 11.08 10.81
C THR A 36 3.43 10.64 12.12
N PHE A 37 2.86 9.44 12.15
CA PHE A 37 2.17 8.95 13.34
C PHE A 37 3.13 8.55 14.45
N THR A 38 4.34 8.06 14.14
CA THR A 38 5.37 7.88 15.18
C THR A 38 5.72 9.21 15.85
N GLY A 39 5.84 10.31 15.09
CA GLY A 39 6.06 11.64 15.69
C GLY A 39 4.89 12.15 16.53
N GLN A 40 3.65 11.74 16.23
CA GLN A 40 2.46 12.15 16.98
C GLN A 40 2.22 11.32 18.25
N TYR A 41 2.48 10.02 18.18
CA TYR A 41 2.09 9.07 19.23
C TYR A 41 3.28 8.44 19.97
N GLY A 42 4.52 8.67 19.52
CA GLY A 42 5.71 8.12 20.15
C GLY A 42 5.66 6.60 20.30
N SER A 43 6.01 6.10 21.49
CA SER A 43 6.06 4.67 21.83
C SER A 43 4.68 4.01 21.82
N ILE A 44 3.60 4.74 22.15
CA ILE A 44 2.20 4.27 22.09
C ILE A 44 1.84 3.78 20.69
N PHE A 45 2.48 4.33 19.65
CA PHE A 45 2.24 3.92 18.27
C PHE A 45 2.62 2.45 17.99
N ALA A 46 3.43 1.80 18.84
CA ALA A 46 3.74 0.37 18.73
C ALA A 46 2.48 -0.51 18.71
N LEU A 47 1.46 -0.16 19.52
CA LEU A 47 0.16 -0.85 19.51
C LEU A 47 -0.50 -0.76 18.12
N ALA A 48 -0.50 0.43 17.51
CA ALA A 48 -1.04 0.63 16.18
C ALA A 48 -0.28 -0.18 15.10
N ILE A 49 1.05 -0.29 15.20
CA ILE A 49 1.86 -1.10 14.29
C ILE A 49 1.43 -2.57 14.33
N ILE A 50 1.35 -3.15 15.53
CA ILE A 50 0.98 -4.56 15.70
C ILE A 50 -0.46 -4.80 15.24
N CYS A 51 -1.42 -3.96 15.65
CA CYS A 51 -2.80 -4.06 15.18
C CYS A 51 -2.87 -3.99 13.65
N THR A 52 -2.16 -3.06 13.02
CA THR A 52 -2.16 -2.94 11.56
C THR A 52 -1.62 -4.19 10.89
N ILE A 53 -0.52 -4.79 11.38
CA ILE A 53 0.04 -6.02 10.79
C ILE A 53 -0.96 -7.17 10.89
N LEU A 54 -1.61 -7.34 12.05
CA LEU A 54 -2.61 -8.40 12.24
C LEU A 54 -3.83 -8.22 11.32
N LEU A 55 -4.31 -6.98 11.18
CA LEU A 55 -5.42 -6.64 10.29
C LEU A 55 -5.03 -6.83 8.82
N ASP A 56 -3.79 -6.51 8.44
CA ASP A 56 -3.26 -6.68 7.09
C ASP A 56 -3.19 -8.18 6.71
N VAL A 57 -2.59 -9.02 7.55
CA VAL A 57 -2.57 -10.48 7.37
C VAL A 57 -3.99 -11.02 7.19
N THR A 58 -4.90 -10.64 8.07
CA THR A 58 -6.30 -11.10 8.04
C THR A 58 -6.99 -10.69 6.74
N THR A 59 -6.87 -9.42 6.37
CA THR A 59 -7.51 -8.85 5.18
C THR A 59 -7.03 -9.55 3.92
N GLN A 60 -5.72 -9.67 3.75
CA GLN A 60 -5.15 -10.23 2.53
C GLN A 60 -5.36 -11.73 2.42
N LEU A 61 -5.30 -12.47 3.54
CA LEU A 61 -5.62 -13.90 3.52
C LEU A 61 -7.07 -14.15 3.12
N ASN A 62 -8.02 -13.35 3.58
CA ASN A 62 -9.42 -13.45 3.13
C ASN A 62 -9.53 -13.14 1.64
N ILE A 63 -9.04 -11.97 1.21
CA ILE A 63 -9.26 -11.46 -0.14
C ILE A 63 -8.60 -12.33 -1.19
N TRP A 64 -7.32 -12.66 -1.01
CA TRP A 64 -6.58 -13.45 -1.97
C TRP A 64 -7.03 -14.90 -1.99
N SER A 65 -7.47 -15.46 -0.86
CA SER A 65 -8.00 -16.84 -0.85
C SER A 65 -9.24 -16.96 -1.72
N ILE A 66 -10.18 -16.01 -1.63
CA ILE A 66 -11.44 -16.08 -2.39
C ILE A 66 -11.21 -15.75 -3.86
N ILE A 67 -10.36 -14.78 -4.18
CA ILE A 67 -9.94 -14.49 -5.56
C ILE A 67 -9.24 -15.71 -6.17
N GLY A 68 -8.26 -16.29 -5.46
CA GLY A 68 -7.51 -17.45 -5.93
C GLY A 68 -8.40 -18.68 -6.14
N VAL A 69 -9.31 -18.97 -5.20
CA VAL A 69 -10.22 -20.13 -5.32
C VAL A 69 -11.24 -19.95 -6.44
N SER A 70 -11.83 -18.76 -6.56
CA SER A 70 -12.84 -18.49 -7.60
C SER A 70 -12.25 -18.37 -9.00
N GLY A 71 -10.98 -17.98 -9.11
CA GLY A 71 -10.37 -17.62 -10.40
C GLY A 71 -10.92 -16.31 -10.99
N MET A 72 -11.70 -15.55 -10.22
CA MET A 72 -12.40 -14.35 -10.68
C MET A 72 -11.74 -13.09 -10.11
N ARG A 73 -11.78 -11.98 -10.86
CA ARG A 73 -11.35 -10.68 -10.33
C ARG A 73 -12.35 -10.14 -9.31
N GLY A 74 -11.91 -9.18 -8.51
CA GLY A 74 -12.67 -8.70 -7.33
C GLY A 74 -14.02 -8.10 -7.69
N GLN A 75 -14.08 -7.33 -8.78
CA GLN A 75 -15.30 -6.74 -9.30
C GLN A 75 -16.26 -7.79 -9.89
N ASP A 76 -15.74 -8.86 -10.47
CA ASP A 76 -16.59 -9.94 -11.01
C ASP A 76 -17.20 -10.76 -9.87
N ILE A 77 -16.43 -11.00 -8.80
CA ILE A 77 -16.93 -11.59 -7.56
C ILE A 77 -18.04 -10.70 -6.99
N ALA A 78 -17.81 -9.38 -6.93
CA ALA A 78 -18.79 -8.44 -6.42
C ALA A 78 -20.10 -8.45 -7.23
N ASN A 79 -20.01 -8.46 -8.57
CA ASN A 79 -21.18 -8.57 -9.44
C ASN A 79 -21.92 -9.91 -9.28
N LYS A 80 -21.21 -11.01 -9.01
CA LYS A 80 -21.87 -12.27 -8.65
C LYS A 80 -22.59 -12.15 -7.32
N VAL A 81 -21.95 -11.55 -6.30
CA VAL A 81 -22.52 -11.36 -4.94
C VAL A 81 -23.84 -10.58 -5.01
N VAL A 82 -23.83 -9.41 -5.65
CA VAL A 82 -25.03 -8.62 -5.95
C VAL A 82 -24.87 -8.01 -7.35
N PRO A 83 -25.81 -8.23 -8.29
CA PRO A 83 -25.74 -7.62 -9.61
C PRO A 83 -25.61 -6.10 -9.54
N GLY A 84 -24.66 -5.52 -10.26
CA GLY A 84 -24.39 -4.07 -10.22
C GLY A 84 -23.31 -3.66 -9.22
N LEU A 85 -23.06 -4.46 -8.18
CA LEU A 85 -22.09 -4.12 -7.13
C LEU A 85 -20.65 -4.08 -7.65
N GLY A 86 -20.32 -4.86 -8.68
CA GLY A 86 -19.00 -4.81 -9.32
C GLY A 86 -18.69 -3.47 -9.97
N TYR A 87 -19.70 -2.79 -10.54
CA TYR A 87 -19.53 -1.42 -11.08
C TYR A 87 -19.19 -0.43 -9.96
N PHE A 88 -19.92 -0.53 -8.85
CA PHE A 88 -19.67 0.32 -7.67
C PHE A 88 -18.28 0.08 -7.07
N ILE A 89 -17.88 -1.18 -6.89
CA ILE A 89 -16.54 -1.54 -6.39
C ILE A 89 -15.45 -1.06 -7.36
N ALA A 90 -15.63 -1.26 -8.66
CA ALA A 90 -14.67 -0.82 -9.66
C ALA A 90 -14.49 0.71 -9.63
N PHE A 91 -15.58 1.47 -9.47
CA PHE A 91 -15.53 2.92 -9.27
C PHE A 91 -14.77 3.29 -7.99
N LEU A 92 -15.13 2.73 -6.84
CA LEU A 92 -14.49 3.03 -5.55
C LEU A 92 -12.99 2.70 -5.57
N VAL A 93 -12.61 1.52 -6.08
CA VAL A 93 -11.20 1.09 -6.17
C VAL A 93 -10.42 1.97 -7.15
N SER A 94 -11.04 2.42 -8.24
CA SER A 94 -10.41 3.35 -9.19
C SER A 94 -10.22 4.73 -8.59
N LEU A 95 -11.22 5.24 -7.86
CA LEU A 95 -11.13 6.50 -7.13
C LEU A 95 -10.04 6.45 -6.05
N GLY A 96 -10.03 5.41 -5.22
CA GLY A 96 -9.00 5.19 -4.20
C GLY A 96 -7.60 5.07 -4.81
N GLY A 97 -7.49 4.35 -5.93
CA GLY A 97 -6.24 4.29 -6.70
C GLY A 97 -5.81 5.64 -7.26
N LEU A 98 -6.76 6.51 -7.66
CA LEU A 98 -6.43 7.84 -8.17
C LEU A 98 -5.87 8.72 -7.05
N VAL A 99 -6.52 8.74 -5.89
CA VAL A 99 -6.04 9.47 -4.70
C VAL A 99 -4.65 8.96 -4.28
N PHE A 100 -4.46 7.65 -4.29
CA PHE A 100 -3.15 7.06 -4.02
C PHE A 100 -2.09 7.45 -5.06
N ASN A 101 -2.48 7.51 -6.33
CA ASN A 101 -1.58 7.89 -7.40
C ASN A 101 -1.15 9.36 -7.32
N ILE A 102 -2.06 10.26 -6.94
CA ILE A 102 -1.74 11.67 -6.64
C ILE A 102 -0.64 11.71 -5.57
N GLY A 103 -0.82 10.97 -4.47
CA GLY A 103 0.19 10.86 -3.42
C GLY A 103 1.53 10.29 -3.93
N ASN A 104 1.51 9.26 -4.77
CA ASN A 104 2.72 8.70 -5.37
C ASN A 104 3.47 9.71 -6.24
N VAL A 105 2.76 10.48 -7.08
CA VAL A 105 3.39 11.56 -7.86
C VAL A 105 4.03 12.59 -6.92
N GLY A 106 3.37 12.93 -5.80
CA GLY A 106 3.93 13.76 -4.75
C GLY A 106 5.20 13.16 -4.13
N GLY A 107 5.19 11.86 -3.83
CA GLY A 107 6.36 11.13 -3.32
C GLY A 107 7.55 11.16 -4.28
N ALA A 108 7.31 11.00 -5.59
CA ALA A 108 8.34 11.12 -6.61
C ALA A 108 8.87 12.56 -6.70
N ALA A 109 7.99 13.57 -6.63
CA ALA A 109 8.38 14.97 -6.60
C ALA A 109 9.29 15.30 -5.39
N THR A 110 8.96 14.75 -4.21
CA THR A 110 9.81 14.82 -3.01
C THR A 110 11.17 14.17 -3.27
N GLY A 111 11.19 13.00 -3.91
CA GLY A 111 12.44 12.35 -4.30
C GLY A 111 13.31 13.21 -5.23
N PHE A 112 12.71 13.80 -6.28
CA PHE A 112 13.41 14.72 -7.17
C PHE A 112 13.94 15.94 -6.45
N ASN A 113 13.16 16.54 -5.56
CA ASN A 113 13.57 17.68 -4.74
C ASN A 113 14.77 17.32 -3.85
N ILE A 114 14.69 16.19 -3.13
CA ILE A 114 15.75 15.76 -2.22
C ILE A 114 17.04 15.46 -2.99
N VAL A 115 16.96 14.74 -4.10
CA VAL A 115 18.15 14.26 -4.83
C VAL A 115 18.77 15.37 -5.66
N PHE A 116 17.96 16.06 -6.47
CA PHE A 116 18.41 16.99 -7.50
C PHE A 116 18.10 18.47 -7.20
N GLY A 117 17.37 18.77 -6.12
CA GLY A 117 17.02 20.15 -5.76
C GLY A 117 15.89 20.74 -6.60
N PHE A 118 15.13 19.93 -7.35
CA PHE A 118 14.04 20.43 -8.18
C PHE A 118 12.93 21.08 -7.32
N PRO A 119 12.34 22.20 -7.76
CA PRO A 119 11.11 22.70 -7.17
C PRO A 119 10.02 21.62 -7.22
N LEU A 120 9.22 21.46 -6.16
CA LEU A 120 8.24 20.37 -6.05
C LEU A 120 7.30 20.31 -7.26
N LYS A 121 6.78 21.45 -7.74
CA LYS A 121 5.91 21.49 -8.94
C LYS A 121 6.60 20.94 -10.19
N VAL A 122 7.88 21.28 -10.40
CA VAL A 122 8.67 20.74 -11.52
C VAL A 122 8.89 19.25 -11.34
N GLY A 123 9.27 18.82 -10.13
CA GLY A 123 9.41 17.41 -9.79
C GLY A 123 8.14 16.59 -10.02
N THR A 124 6.96 17.15 -9.73
CA THR A 124 5.65 16.54 -9.97
C THR A 124 5.41 16.28 -11.45
N VAL A 125 5.61 17.30 -12.30
CA VAL A 125 5.43 17.17 -13.75
C VAL A 125 6.42 16.15 -14.33
N VAL A 126 7.70 16.26 -13.95
CA VAL A 126 8.74 15.33 -14.39
C VAL A 126 8.42 13.89 -13.96
N ALA A 127 7.95 13.68 -12.74
CA ALA A 127 7.54 12.36 -12.26
C ALA A 127 6.40 11.75 -13.09
N GLY A 128 5.37 12.54 -13.42
CA GLY A 128 4.26 12.09 -14.26
C GLY A 128 4.71 11.70 -15.67
N VAL A 129 5.54 12.55 -16.30
CA VAL A 129 6.12 12.30 -17.62
C VAL A 129 6.95 11.02 -17.61
N ILE A 130 7.85 10.86 -16.63
CA ILE A 130 8.67 9.65 -16.49
C ILE A 130 7.81 8.41 -16.27
N GLY A 131 6.77 8.50 -15.43
CA GLY A 131 5.81 7.41 -15.23
C GLY A 131 5.15 6.96 -16.54
N ILE A 132 4.73 7.91 -17.38
CA ILE A 132 4.15 7.62 -18.71
C ILE A 132 5.19 6.97 -19.63
N LEU A 133 6.40 7.54 -19.72
CA LEU A 133 7.46 7.03 -20.59
C LEU A 133 7.88 5.60 -20.21
N ILE A 134 8.00 5.32 -18.91
CA ILE A 134 8.31 3.97 -18.43
C ILE A 134 7.14 3.02 -18.69
N PHE A 135 5.89 3.44 -18.51
CA PHE A 135 4.74 2.60 -18.82
C PHE A 135 4.71 2.19 -20.30
N LEU A 136 5.10 3.09 -21.20
CA LEU A 136 5.20 2.83 -22.64
C LEU A 136 6.34 1.87 -23.01
N SER A 137 7.36 1.73 -22.17
CA SER A 137 8.56 0.93 -22.43
C SER A 137 8.64 -0.32 -21.54
N LYS A 138 8.54 -1.49 -22.16
CA LYS A 138 8.69 -2.78 -21.45
C LYS A 138 10.08 -2.92 -20.81
N ASP A 139 11.12 -2.45 -21.48
CA ASP A 139 12.49 -2.53 -20.99
C ASP A 139 12.72 -1.59 -19.80
N ALA A 140 12.15 -0.37 -19.86
CA ALA A 140 12.20 0.57 -18.75
C ALA A 140 11.49 0.01 -17.51
N LYS A 141 10.34 -0.65 -17.69
CA LYS A 141 9.62 -1.30 -16.58
C LYS A 141 10.46 -2.39 -15.92
N ASN A 142 11.06 -3.28 -16.71
CA ASN A 142 11.94 -4.33 -16.20
C ASN A 142 13.18 -3.76 -15.48
N PHE A 143 13.73 -2.66 -15.98
CA PHE A 143 14.83 -1.96 -15.33
C PHE A 143 14.42 -1.36 -13.98
N MET A 144 13.27 -0.68 -13.93
CA MET A 144 12.73 -0.09 -12.70
C MET A 144 12.43 -1.13 -11.63
N ASP A 145 11.90 -2.30 -12.01
CA ASP A 145 11.64 -3.39 -11.07
C ASP A 145 12.95 -3.92 -10.44
N LYS A 146 14.01 -4.10 -11.26
CA LYS A 146 15.34 -4.51 -10.77
C LYS A 146 15.97 -3.44 -9.86
N LEU A 147 15.90 -2.18 -10.27
CA LEU A 147 16.50 -1.08 -9.53
C LEU A 147 15.77 -0.83 -8.20
N THR A 148 14.45 -0.87 -8.20
CA THR A 148 13.63 -0.75 -6.98
C THR A 148 13.93 -1.89 -6.00
N LYS A 149 14.15 -3.12 -6.50
CA LYS A 149 14.58 -4.23 -5.66
C LYS A 149 15.93 -3.97 -4.99
N TYR A 150 16.92 -3.45 -5.74
CA TYR A 150 18.24 -3.12 -5.20
C TYR A 150 18.19 -1.96 -4.20
N LEU A 151 17.49 -0.88 -4.54
CA LEU A 151 17.29 0.28 -3.67
C LEU A 151 16.48 -0.06 -2.42
N GLY A 152 15.50 -0.97 -2.53
CA GLY A 152 14.75 -1.48 -1.39
C GLY A 152 15.66 -2.20 -0.38
N SER A 153 16.61 -3.02 -0.86
CA SER A 153 17.62 -3.63 0.01
C SER A 153 18.50 -2.56 0.69
N ILE A 154 18.95 -1.54 -0.05
CA ILE A 154 19.71 -0.41 0.52
C ILE A 154 18.89 0.34 1.57
N MET A 155 17.59 0.54 1.32
CA MET A 155 16.68 1.18 2.26
C MET A 155 16.61 0.41 3.57
N ILE A 156 16.45 -0.91 3.52
CA ILE A 156 16.42 -1.76 4.71
C ILE A 156 17.71 -1.59 5.52
N VAL A 157 18.88 -1.65 4.88
CA VAL A 157 20.18 -1.42 5.55
C VAL A 157 20.24 -0.02 6.16
N THR A 158 19.76 1.00 5.47
CA THR A 158 19.76 2.39 5.95
C THR A 158 18.82 2.55 7.14
N VAL A 159 17.63 1.96 7.11
CA VAL A 159 16.68 1.99 8.23
C VAL A 159 17.28 1.28 9.44
N LEU A 160 17.90 0.11 9.23
CA LEU A 160 18.60 -0.61 10.29
C LEU A 160 19.70 0.26 10.91
N TYR A 161 20.53 0.90 10.08
CA TYR A 161 21.56 1.81 10.56
C TYR A 161 20.97 2.96 11.38
N VAL A 162 19.91 3.62 10.89
CA VAL A 162 19.22 4.69 11.63
C VAL A 162 18.65 4.17 12.95
N ALA A 163 18.02 2.99 12.96
CA ALA A 163 17.49 2.37 14.17
C ALA A 163 18.62 2.09 15.18
N PHE A 164 19.74 1.50 14.77
CA PHE A 164 20.85 1.25 15.70
C PHE A 164 21.48 2.54 16.23
N ARG A 165 21.69 3.53 15.36
CA ARG A 165 22.33 4.80 15.74
C ARG A 165 21.46 5.64 16.65
N SER A 166 20.15 5.67 16.40
CA SER A 166 19.18 6.46 17.17
C SER A 166 18.80 5.86 18.52
N LYS A 167 19.23 4.62 18.81
CA LYS A 167 19.00 3.92 20.08
C LYS A 167 17.53 4.02 20.55
N PRO A 168 16.56 3.51 19.77
CA PRO A 168 15.15 3.64 20.11
C PRO A 168 14.84 3.00 21.46
N PRO A 169 13.86 3.55 22.21
CA PRO A 169 13.39 2.96 23.46
C PRO A 169 12.56 1.70 23.18
N VAL A 170 13.23 0.60 22.79
CA VAL A 170 12.57 -0.65 22.38
C VAL A 170 11.75 -1.27 23.51
N VAL A 171 12.25 -1.22 24.75
CA VAL A 171 11.54 -1.77 25.92
C VAL A 171 10.24 -1.02 26.16
N GLU A 172 10.27 0.31 26.07
CA GLU A 172 9.09 1.15 26.21
C GLU A 172 8.08 0.91 25.07
N ALA A 173 8.56 0.78 23.83
CA ALA A 173 7.72 0.45 22.68
C ALA A 173 7.03 -0.92 22.85
N ILE A 174 7.72 -1.92 23.37
CA ILE A 174 7.13 -3.24 23.67
C ILE A 174 6.09 -3.11 24.79
N GLY A 175 6.42 -2.42 25.89
CA GLY A 175 5.48 -2.18 26.99
C GLY A 175 4.22 -1.43 26.54
N SER A 176 4.37 -0.53 25.57
CA SER A 176 3.29 0.28 25.02
C SER A 176 2.24 -0.51 24.24
N VAL A 177 2.56 -1.73 23.78
CA VAL A 177 1.58 -2.62 23.15
C VAL A 177 0.49 -3.04 24.15
N GLY A 178 0.78 -3.03 25.45
CA GLY A 178 -0.18 -3.32 26.52
C GLY A 178 -1.17 -2.19 26.83
N HIS A 179 -0.94 -0.97 26.34
CA HIS A 179 -1.79 0.20 26.62
C HIS A 179 -3.08 0.20 25.78
N LEU A 180 -3.93 -0.79 26.01
CA LEU A 180 -5.20 -0.97 25.27
C LEU A 180 -6.19 0.18 25.49
N ASN A 181 -6.03 0.95 26.58
CA ASN A 181 -6.79 2.17 26.83
C ASN A 181 -6.54 3.27 25.77
N GLU A 182 -5.39 3.26 25.10
CA GLU A 182 -5.06 4.20 24.01
C GLU A 182 -5.62 3.78 22.65
N PHE A 183 -6.18 2.56 22.54
CA PHE A 183 -6.72 2.05 21.28
C PHE A 183 -7.70 3.02 20.58
N PRO A 184 -8.66 3.68 21.28
CA PRO A 184 -9.55 4.65 20.65
C PRO A 184 -8.82 5.80 19.93
N ASN A 185 -7.68 6.26 20.46
CA ASN A 185 -6.86 7.33 19.89
C ASN A 185 -6.06 6.87 18.67
N LEU A 186 -5.79 5.56 18.57
CA LEU A 186 -4.99 4.93 17.52
C LEU A 186 -5.82 4.39 16.34
N VAL A 187 -7.15 4.40 16.44
CA VAL A 187 -8.06 3.92 15.40
C VAL A 187 -7.79 4.59 14.04
N PHE A 188 -7.68 5.92 14.00
CA PHE A 188 -7.44 6.65 12.75
C PHE A 188 -6.05 6.32 12.14
N PRO A 189 -4.95 6.34 12.91
CA PRO A 189 -3.66 5.86 12.43
C PRO A 189 -3.68 4.41 11.92
N ILE A 190 -4.31 3.48 12.65
CA ILE A 190 -4.40 2.06 12.26
C ILE A 190 -5.06 1.92 10.89
N ILE A 191 -6.17 2.62 10.66
CA ILE A 191 -6.91 2.53 9.39
C ILE A 191 -6.17 3.20 8.26
N THR A 192 -5.50 4.31 8.54
CA THR A 192 -4.68 5.00 7.55
C THR A 192 -3.52 4.12 7.10
N LEU A 193 -2.82 3.48 8.04
CA LEU A 193 -1.76 2.52 7.72
C LEU A 193 -2.31 1.29 6.97
N LEU A 194 -3.44 0.75 7.43
CA LEU A 194 -4.08 -0.41 6.80
C LEU A 194 -4.49 -0.07 5.36
N GLY A 195 -5.13 1.07 5.15
CA GLY A 195 -5.52 1.57 3.83
C GLY A 195 -4.33 1.84 2.91
N GLY A 196 -3.21 2.32 3.47
CA GLY A 196 -1.95 2.48 2.74
C GLY A 196 -1.25 1.18 2.34
N SER A 197 -1.65 0.04 2.91
CA SER A 197 -0.96 -1.26 2.73
C SER A 197 -1.79 -2.30 2.02
N CYS A 198 -3.09 -2.30 2.27
CA CYS A 198 -4.04 -3.26 1.75
C CYS A 198 -5.42 -2.63 1.54
N GLY A 199 -5.49 -1.32 1.31
CA GLY A 199 -6.72 -0.64 0.89
C GLY A 199 -6.75 -0.36 -0.62
N GLY A 200 -7.93 0.01 -1.12
CA GLY A 200 -8.14 0.35 -2.53
C GLY A 200 -7.65 -0.75 -3.49
N TYR A 201 -6.82 -0.38 -4.45
CA TYR A 201 -6.29 -1.31 -5.47
C TYR A 201 -5.23 -2.28 -4.92
N ILE A 202 -4.52 -1.90 -3.85
CA ILE A 202 -3.34 -2.63 -3.34
C ILE A 202 -3.75 -4.02 -2.86
N THR A 203 -4.93 -4.12 -2.25
CA THR A 203 -5.51 -5.37 -1.75
C THR A 203 -5.66 -6.43 -2.83
N PHE A 204 -5.89 -6.00 -4.07
CA PHE A 204 -6.21 -6.87 -5.20
C PHE A 204 -5.03 -7.10 -6.14
N SER A 205 -4.05 -6.20 -6.15
CA SER A 205 -2.97 -6.18 -7.15
C SER A 205 -2.18 -7.49 -7.20
N GLY A 206 -1.79 -8.03 -6.05
CA GLY A 206 -1.04 -9.29 -5.99
C GLY A 206 -1.90 -10.52 -6.27
N ALA A 207 -3.17 -10.52 -5.84
CA ALA A 207 -4.11 -11.59 -6.15
C ALA A 207 -4.40 -11.65 -7.67
N HIS A 208 -4.64 -10.51 -8.31
CA HIS A 208 -4.86 -10.42 -9.76
C HIS A 208 -3.59 -10.77 -10.53
N ARG A 209 -2.40 -10.41 -10.03
CA ARG A 209 -1.14 -10.85 -10.64
C ARG A 209 -1.00 -12.37 -10.62
N LEU A 210 -1.37 -13.03 -9.52
CA LEU A 210 -1.35 -14.49 -9.42
C LEU A 210 -2.37 -15.13 -10.39
N LEU A 211 -3.57 -14.55 -10.51
CA LEU A 211 -4.56 -14.96 -11.51
C LEU A 211 -4.01 -14.83 -12.94
N ASP A 212 -3.40 -13.68 -13.27
CA ASP A 212 -2.79 -13.44 -14.58
C ASP A 212 -1.64 -14.43 -14.87
N ALA A 213 -0.99 -14.96 -13.83
CA ALA A 213 0.04 -16.00 -13.92
C ALA A 213 -0.52 -17.44 -13.94
N GLY A 214 -1.85 -17.60 -13.93
CA GLY A 214 -2.53 -18.89 -14.04
C GLY A 214 -2.78 -19.62 -12.73
N PHE A 215 -2.51 -19.01 -11.57
CA PHE A 215 -2.83 -19.61 -10.26
C PHE A 215 -4.30 -19.44 -9.96
N SER A 216 -5.06 -20.55 -9.96
CA SER A 216 -6.50 -20.51 -9.72
C SER A 216 -7.07 -21.85 -9.25
N GLY A 217 -8.19 -21.77 -8.53
CA GLY A 217 -8.85 -22.93 -7.94
C GLY A 217 -8.25 -23.38 -6.61
N THR A 218 -8.91 -24.35 -5.98
CA THR A 218 -8.54 -24.87 -4.66
C THR A 218 -7.15 -25.51 -4.61
N LYS A 219 -6.69 -26.09 -5.74
CA LYS A 219 -5.36 -26.69 -5.89
C LYS A 219 -4.21 -25.70 -5.64
N ASP A 220 -4.39 -24.44 -6.04
CA ASP A 220 -3.35 -23.42 -5.98
C ASP A 220 -3.44 -22.57 -4.70
N LEU A 221 -4.49 -22.75 -3.89
CA LEU A 221 -4.72 -21.98 -2.67
C LEU A 221 -3.55 -22.02 -1.66
N PRO A 222 -2.86 -23.16 -1.41
CA PRO A 222 -1.69 -23.16 -0.52
C PRO A 222 -0.59 -22.23 -1.03
N HIS A 223 -0.40 -22.16 -2.35
CA HIS A 223 0.57 -21.26 -2.98
C HIS A 223 0.14 -19.80 -2.82
N VAL A 224 -1.12 -19.49 -3.09
CA VAL A 224 -1.68 -18.14 -2.92
C VAL A 224 -1.49 -17.66 -1.47
N ARG A 225 -1.88 -18.45 -0.47
CA ARG A 225 -1.72 -18.09 0.95
C ARG A 225 -0.26 -17.91 1.36
N ARG A 226 0.65 -18.76 0.85
CA ARG A 226 2.08 -18.60 1.09
C ARG A 226 2.61 -17.28 0.51
N SER A 227 2.14 -16.89 -0.67
CA SER A 227 2.50 -15.61 -1.29
C SER A 227 2.02 -14.42 -0.46
N VAL A 228 0.78 -14.47 0.04
CA VAL A 228 0.25 -13.47 0.99
C VAL A 228 1.13 -13.35 2.22
N LEU A 229 1.39 -14.46 2.91
CA LEU A 229 2.19 -14.44 4.14
C LEU A 229 3.59 -13.88 3.89
N MET A 230 4.23 -14.26 2.78
CA MET A 230 5.55 -13.72 2.43
C MET A 230 5.51 -12.21 2.19
N GLY A 231 4.51 -11.71 1.45
CA GLY A 231 4.34 -10.29 1.19
C GLY A 231 4.09 -9.50 2.48
N VAL A 232 3.16 -9.94 3.32
CA VAL A 232 2.81 -9.26 4.58
C VAL A 232 3.95 -9.34 5.60
N SER A 233 4.73 -10.44 5.62
CA SER A 233 5.91 -10.52 6.49
C SER A 233 6.96 -9.48 6.10
N VAL A 234 7.23 -9.29 4.80
CA VAL A 234 8.20 -8.26 4.36
C VAL A 234 7.70 -6.86 4.71
N SER A 235 6.44 -6.52 4.43
CA SER A 235 5.88 -5.20 4.77
C SER A 235 5.80 -4.98 6.28
N GLY A 236 5.43 -6.00 7.06
CA GLY A 236 5.35 -5.94 8.52
C GLY A 236 6.70 -5.75 9.20
N VAL A 237 7.73 -6.49 8.78
CA VAL A 237 9.11 -6.30 9.29
C VAL A 237 9.60 -4.90 8.96
N MET A 238 9.41 -4.44 7.72
CA MET A 238 9.79 -3.08 7.33
C MET A 238 9.04 -2.03 8.17
N ARG A 239 7.79 -2.29 8.52
CA ARG A 239 6.99 -1.35 9.32
C ARG A 239 7.54 -1.22 10.73
N ILE A 240 7.87 -2.33 11.37
CA ILE A 240 8.49 -2.34 12.70
C ILE A 240 9.84 -1.64 12.67
N LEU A 241 10.70 -1.97 11.71
CA LEU A 241 12.03 -1.36 11.59
C LEU A 241 11.94 0.15 11.37
N LEU A 242 11.06 0.60 10.48
CA LEU A 242 10.86 2.02 10.23
C LEU A 242 10.29 2.73 11.45
N PHE A 243 9.29 2.13 12.11
CA PHE A 243 8.73 2.66 13.35
C PHE A 243 9.82 2.87 14.39
N LEU A 244 10.65 1.85 14.66
CA LEU A 244 11.74 1.94 15.62
C LEU A 244 12.79 2.98 15.21
N ALA A 245 13.16 3.04 13.93
CA ALA A 245 14.09 4.04 13.42
C ALA A 245 13.58 5.47 13.66
N VAL A 246 12.32 5.74 13.34
CA VAL A 246 11.72 7.07 13.56
C VAL A 246 11.51 7.34 15.04
N LEU A 247 11.11 6.34 15.84
CA LEU A 247 10.90 6.49 17.27
C LEU A 247 12.20 6.89 17.97
N GLY A 248 13.32 6.26 17.62
CA GLY A 248 14.63 6.63 18.17
C GLY A 248 15.00 8.08 17.85
N VAL A 249 14.74 8.52 16.61
CA VAL A 249 14.98 9.92 16.22
C VAL A 249 14.04 10.88 16.95
N VAL A 250 12.74 10.57 17.03
CA VAL A 250 11.74 11.37 17.76
C VAL A 250 12.08 11.49 19.24
N THR A 251 12.63 10.43 19.83
CA THR A 251 13.01 10.42 21.25
C THR A 251 14.31 11.17 21.49
N ALA A 252 15.31 11.00 20.60
CA ALA A 252 16.63 11.61 20.74
C ALA A 252 16.68 13.08 20.32
N THR A 253 15.83 13.48 19.37
CA THR A 253 15.76 14.83 18.78
C THR A 253 14.30 15.28 18.63
N PRO A 254 13.57 15.48 19.73
CA PRO A 254 12.13 15.79 19.70
C PRO A 254 11.81 17.08 18.94
N GLU A 255 12.72 18.05 18.91
CA GLU A 255 12.59 19.32 18.18
C GLU A 255 12.51 19.17 16.66
N VAL A 256 12.86 18.00 16.12
CA VAL A 256 12.69 17.70 14.69
C VAL A 256 11.21 17.60 14.34
N VAL A 257 10.36 17.11 15.27
CA VAL A 257 8.92 16.97 15.04
C VAL A 257 8.27 18.34 14.96
N GLY A 258 7.55 18.61 13.87
CA GLY A 258 6.89 19.90 13.65
C GLY A 258 7.79 20.98 13.02
N SER A 259 9.09 20.72 12.85
CA SER A 259 9.97 21.59 12.06
C SER A 259 9.49 21.72 10.59
N GLU A 260 9.92 22.75 9.88
CA GLU A 260 9.58 22.93 8.46
C GLU A 260 9.97 21.70 7.60
N ALA A 261 11.14 21.11 7.90
CA ALA A 261 11.60 19.91 7.23
C ALA A 261 10.69 18.70 7.50
N TRP A 262 10.19 18.56 8.73
CA TRP A 262 9.26 17.51 9.11
C TRP A 262 7.90 17.71 8.47
N VAL A 263 7.35 18.93 8.45
CA VAL A 263 6.07 19.23 7.79
C VAL A 263 6.16 18.93 6.28
N ALA A 264 7.29 19.25 5.65
CA ALA A 264 7.51 18.96 4.23
C ALA A 264 7.62 17.46 3.95
N SER A 265 8.37 16.71 4.77
CA SER A 265 8.51 15.27 4.66
C SER A 265 9.01 14.66 5.97
N PRO A 266 8.11 14.13 6.82
CA PRO A 266 8.45 13.49 8.10
C PRO A 266 9.53 12.41 7.97
N PRO A 267 9.46 11.46 7.02
CA PRO A 267 10.49 10.45 6.90
C PRO A 267 11.82 11.06 6.42
N ALA A 268 11.82 12.05 5.52
CA ALA A 268 13.09 12.66 5.10
C ALA A 268 13.77 13.40 6.26
N ALA A 269 13.00 14.12 7.08
CA ALA A 269 13.50 14.79 8.28
C ALA A 269 14.06 13.78 9.29
N ALA A 270 13.33 12.68 9.54
CA ALA A 270 13.78 11.62 10.44
C ALA A 270 15.10 10.99 9.97
N PHE A 271 15.23 10.66 8.68
CA PHE A 271 16.45 10.09 8.13
C PHE A 271 17.61 11.08 8.11
N LYS A 272 17.34 12.38 7.90
CA LYS A 272 18.36 13.42 7.99
C LYS A 272 18.89 13.57 9.42
N ALA A 273 18.02 13.58 10.42
CA ALA A 273 18.42 13.63 11.82
C ALA A 273 19.16 12.34 12.23
N GLY A 274 18.65 11.18 11.85
CA GLY A 274 19.18 9.88 12.21
C GLY A 274 20.47 9.47 11.48
N ALA A 275 20.68 9.88 10.23
CA ALA A 275 21.82 9.44 9.40
C ALA A 275 22.50 10.58 8.62
N GLY A 276 22.23 11.83 8.98
CA GLY A 276 22.81 13.00 8.32
C GLY A 276 22.36 13.15 6.86
N ILE A 277 23.16 13.90 6.09
CA ILE A 277 22.85 14.17 4.68
C ILE A 277 22.85 12.90 3.82
N ILE A 278 23.67 11.90 4.18
CA ILE A 278 23.74 10.62 3.48
C ILE A 278 22.39 9.90 3.60
N GLY A 279 21.86 9.77 4.83
CA GLY A 279 20.53 9.18 5.06
C GLY A 279 19.42 9.92 4.32
N TYR A 280 19.46 11.26 4.33
CA TYR A 280 18.52 12.10 3.59
C TYR A 280 18.55 11.83 2.08
N LYS A 281 19.73 11.76 1.47
CA LYS A 281 19.89 11.51 0.02
C LYS A 281 19.54 10.07 -0.36
N ILE A 282 19.87 9.07 0.47
CA ILE A 282 19.45 7.68 0.26
C ILE A 282 17.92 7.58 0.31
N PHE A 283 17.29 8.18 1.31
CA PHE A 283 15.83 8.25 1.39
C PHE A 283 15.24 8.88 0.11
N GLY A 284 15.81 10.00 -0.35
CA GLY A 284 15.41 10.68 -1.58
C GLY A 284 15.46 9.79 -2.83
N LEU A 285 16.49 8.96 -2.98
CA LEU A 285 16.57 8.00 -4.07
C LEU A 285 15.52 6.90 -3.91
N VAL A 286 15.39 6.31 -2.73
CA VAL A 286 14.44 5.22 -2.48
C VAL A 286 13.00 5.67 -2.74
N ILE A 287 12.60 6.81 -2.17
CA ILE A 287 11.25 7.35 -2.32
C ILE A 287 10.95 7.67 -3.79
N LEU A 288 11.94 8.16 -4.56
CA LEU A 288 11.79 8.47 -5.97
C LEU A 288 11.43 7.23 -6.79
N PHE A 289 12.24 6.17 -6.68
CA PHE A 289 12.05 4.95 -7.47
C PHE A 289 10.83 4.14 -7.01
N ALA A 290 10.60 4.07 -5.69
CA ALA A 290 9.40 3.46 -5.13
C ALA A 290 8.13 4.17 -5.62
N ALA A 291 8.13 5.50 -5.59
CA ALA A 291 7.03 6.32 -6.08
C ALA A 291 6.76 6.09 -7.57
N ILE A 292 7.77 6.18 -8.44
CA ILE A 292 7.58 5.99 -9.89
C ILE A 292 7.01 4.60 -10.22
N THR A 293 7.53 3.56 -9.57
CA THR A 293 7.01 2.19 -9.74
C THR A 293 5.55 2.09 -9.28
N SER A 294 5.24 2.73 -8.15
CA SER A 294 3.88 2.79 -7.60
C SER A 294 2.93 3.61 -8.49
N ILE A 295 3.41 4.64 -9.19
CA ILE A 295 2.60 5.43 -10.13
C ILE A 295 2.02 4.53 -11.22
N ILE A 296 2.88 3.69 -11.81
CA ILE A 296 2.50 2.78 -12.88
C ILE A 296 1.62 1.66 -12.34
N GLY A 297 1.95 1.12 -11.17
CA GLY A 297 1.19 0.05 -10.52
C GLY A 297 -0.24 0.47 -10.18
N ALA A 298 -0.41 1.63 -9.53
CA ALA A 298 -1.72 2.18 -9.19
C ALA A 298 -2.58 2.40 -10.44
N ALA A 299 -2.04 3.09 -11.45
CA ALA A 299 -2.76 3.38 -12.67
C ALA A 299 -3.19 2.10 -13.43
N TYR A 300 -2.27 1.14 -13.60
CA TYR A 300 -2.56 -0.12 -14.27
C TYR A 300 -3.62 -0.94 -13.54
N THR A 301 -3.48 -1.12 -12.22
CA THR A 301 -4.43 -1.93 -11.46
C THR A 301 -5.79 -1.25 -11.40
N SER A 302 -5.88 0.07 -11.16
CA SER A 302 -7.15 0.78 -11.21
C SER A 302 -7.86 0.65 -12.56
N VAL A 303 -7.14 0.85 -13.67
CA VAL A 303 -7.74 0.66 -15.01
C VAL A 303 -8.16 -0.79 -15.23
N SER A 304 -7.45 -1.77 -14.68
CA SER A 304 -7.84 -3.19 -14.78
C SER A 304 -9.21 -3.54 -14.17
N PHE A 305 -9.65 -2.80 -13.15
CA PHE A 305 -11.01 -2.88 -12.61
C PHE A 305 -12.06 -2.28 -13.56
N LEU A 306 -11.68 -1.24 -14.32
CA LEU A 306 -12.57 -0.57 -15.26
C LEU A 306 -12.76 -1.34 -16.57
N LYS A 307 -11.78 -2.19 -16.97
CA LYS A 307 -11.84 -2.97 -18.22
C LYS A 307 -13.08 -3.87 -18.33
N THR A 308 -13.52 -4.44 -17.21
CA THR A 308 -14.68 -5.36 -17.19
C THR A 308 -16.01 -4.60 -17.21
N LEU A 309 -16.00 -3.27 -17.14
CA LEU A 309 -17.21 -2.45 -17.17
C LEU A 309 -17.65 -2.09 -18.59
N HIS A 310 -16.70 -1.92 -19.52
CA HIS A 310 -17.02 -1.57 -20.91
C HIS A 310 -15.91 -2.01 -21.89
N PRO A 311 -16.25 -2.67 -23.01
CA PRO A 311 -15.27 -3.13 -24.03
C PRO A 311 -14.32 -2.04 -24.54
N PHE A 312 -14.83 -0.81 -24.74
CA PHE A 312 -14.04 0.36 -25.12
C PHE A 312 -12.82 0.61 -24.21
N ILE A 313 -12.95 0.42 -22.90
CA ILE A 313 -11.86 0.62 -21.93
C ILE A 313 -10.82 -0.49 -22.08
N MET A 314 -11.27 -1.71 -22.36
CA MET A 314 -10.40 -2.85 -22.60
C MET A 314 -9.56 -2.66 -23.86
N GLU A 315 -10.18 -2.23 -24.95
CA GLU A 315 -9.51 -1.98 -26.24
C GLU A 315 -8.53 -0.80 -26.18
N ASN A 316 -8.81 0.19 -25.33
CA ASN A 316 -8.01 1.42 -25.19
C ASN A 316 -7.26 1.50 -23.87
N GLU A 317 -7.03 0.37 -23.18
CA GLU A 317 -6.45 0.28 -21.84
C GLU A 317 -5.24 1.20 -21.66
N LYS A 318 -4.31 1.11 -22.63
CA LYS A 318 -3.06 1.88 -22.62
C LYS A 318 -3.32 3.38 -22.44
N TRP A 319 -4.31 3.93 -23.14
CA TRP A 319 -4.66 5.34 -23.07
C TRP A 319 -5.35 5.70 -21.76
N PHE A 320 -6.17 4.81 -21.21
CA PHE A 320 -6.75 5.01 -19.88
C PHE A 320 -5.70 5.03 -18.78
N VAL A 321 -4.67 4.17 -18.85
CA VAL A 321 -3.55 4.18 -17.88
C VAL A 321 -2.77 5.49 -17.99
N ILE A 322 -2.45 5.94 -19.21
CA ILE A 322 -1.76 7.22 -19.43
C ILE A 322 -2.59 8.39 -18.91
N GLY A 323 -3.89 8.41 -19.22
CA GLY A 323 -4.83 9.42 -18.73
C GLY A 323 -4.91 9.43 -17.21
N PHE A 324 -4.93 8.26 -16.57
CA PHE A 324 -4.94 8.15 -15.11
C PHE A 324 -3.69 8.76 -14.47
N ILE A 325 -2.51 8.49 -15.03
CA ILE A 325 -1.25 9.10 -14.58
C ILE A 325 -1.32 10.61 -14.79
N ALA A 326 -1.68 11.07 -16.00
CA ALA A 326 -1.76 12.48 -16.34
C ALA A 326 -2.72 13.26 -15.42
N VAL A 327 -3.93 12.74 -15.18
CA VAL A 327 -4.91 13.36 -14.28
C VAL A 327 -4.36 13.43 -12.86
N SER A 328 -3.79 12.34 -12.34
CA SER A 328 -3.20 12.36 -10.99
C SER A 328 -2.03 13.35 -10.87
N THR A 329 -1.22 13.51 -11.93
CA THR A 329 -0.14 14.49 -11.99
C THR A 329 -0.68 15.91 -11.97
N VAL A 330 -1.70 16.21 -12.79
CA VAL A 330 -2.33 17.54 -12.82
C VAL A 330 -2.90 17.88 -11.45
N ILE A 331 -3.66 16.97 -10.84
CA ILE A 331 -4.25 17.21 -9.51
C ILE A 331 -3.14 17.44 -8.47
N MET A 332 -2.07 16.64 -8.47
CA MET A 332 -0.93 16.83 -7.56
C MET A 332 -0.24 18.19 -7.79
N THR A 333 -0.08 18.63 -9.04
CA THR A 333 0.53 19.92 -9.38
C THR A 333 -0.31 21.10 -8.87
N LEU A 334 -1.64 20.97 -8.89
CA LEU A 334 -2.58 22.00 -8.43
C LEU A 334 -2.68 22.06 -6.90
N LEU A 335 -2.85 20.90 -6.24
CA LEU A 335 -3.05 20.83 -4.79
C LEU A 335 -1.75 21.04 -4.01
N GLY A 336 -0.62 20.50 -4.49
CA GLY A 336 0.65 20.51 -3.74
C GLY A 336 0.61 19.64 -2.48
N GLN A 337 1.54 19.87 -1.55
CA GLN A 337 1.63 19.19 -0.24
C GLN A 337 1.68 17.64 -0.29
N PRO A 338 2.78 17.05 -0.79
CA PRO A 338 2.93 15.59 -0.93
C PRO A 338 2.61 14.78 0.34
N ALA A 339 3.11 15.24 1.50
CA ALA A 339 2.97 14.50 2.75
C ALA A 339 1.51 14.36 3.19
N THR A 340 0.75 15.47 3.14
CA THR A 340 -0.68 15.50 3.48
C THR A 340 -1.48 14.58 2.56
N LEU A 341 -1.25 14.66 1.25
CA LEU A 341 -1.95 13.84 0.26
C LEU A 341 -1.64 12.34 0.41
N LEU A 342 -0.42 11.99 0.82
CA LEU A 342 -0.04 10.60 1.09
C LEU A 342 -0.73 10.03 2.33
N VAL A 343 -0.93 10.83 3.37
CA VAL A 343 -1.72 10.42 4.55
C VAL A 343 -3.19 10.24 4.14
N LEU A 344 -3.76 11.20 3.41
CA LEU A 344 -5.16 11.15 2.97
C LEU A 344 -5.45 9.97 2.07
N ALA A 345 -4.55 9.65 1.14
CA ALA A 345 -4.67 8.48 0.29
C ALA A 345 -4.80 7.19 1.09
N GLY A 346 -4.02 7.03 2.16
CA GLY A 346 -4.13 5.90 3.08
C GLY A 346 -5.50 5.87 3.74
N SER A 347 -5.96 7.00 4.27
CA SER A 347 -7.26 7.09 4.95
C SER A 347 -8.42 6.75 4.01
N VAL A 348 -8.48 7.36 2.81
CA VAL A 348 -9.53 7.10 1.80
C VAL A 348 -9.55 5.62 1.40
N ASN A 349 -8.38 5.02 1.17
CA ASN A 349 -8.30 3.59 0.85
C ASN A 349 -8.71 2.70 2.03
N GLY A 350 -8.48 3.14 3.27
CA GLY A 350 -8.97 2.50 4.48
C GLY A 350 -10.50 2.53 4.60
N LEU A 351 -11.16 3.57 4.08
CA LEU A 351 -12.63 3.68 4.02
C LEU A 351 -13.26 2.75 2.98
N ILE A 352 -12.54 2.48 1.89
CA ILE A 352 -13.02 1.59 0.83
C ILE A 352 -12.95 0.12 1.27
N LEU A 353 -11.96 -0.22 2.10
CA LEU A 353 -11.68 -1.57 2.56
C LEU A 353 -12.87 -2.33 3.21
N PRO A 354 -13.66 -1.77 4.13
CA PRO A 354 -14.79 -2.50 4.73
C PRO A 354 -15.79 -2.97 3.67
N ILE A 355 -16.02 -2.17 2.63
CA ILE A 355 -16.95 -2.50 1.54
C ILE A 355 -16.38 -3.66 0.72
N THR A 356 -15.12 -3.56 0.30
CA THR A 356 -14.49 -4.59 -0.53
C THR A 356 -14.30 -5.90 0.22
N LEU A 357 -13.88 -5.85 1.49
CA LEU A 357 -13.70 -7.04 2.32
C LEU A 357 -15.04 -7.71 2.65
N LEU A 358 -16.08 -6.94 2.98
CA LEU A 358 -17.42 -7.50 3.25
C LEU A 358 -17.95 -8.30 2.06
N VAL A 359 -17.80 -7.78 0.84
CA VAL A 359 -18.20 -8.49 -0.38
C VAL A 359 -17.46 -9.82 -0.51
N ILE A 360 -16.17 -9.84 -0.22
CA ILE A 360 -15.38 -11.08 -0.27
C ILE A 360 -15.79 -12.07 0.82
N LEU A 361 -16.09 -11.59 2.04
CA LEU A 361 -16.59 -12.44 3.11
C LEU A 361 -17.95 -13.07 2.76
N LEU A 362 -18.85 -12.32 2.13
CA LEU A 362 -20.12 -12.86 1.62
C LEU A 362 -19.88 -13.88 0.50
N ALA A 363 -18.97 -13.60 -0.43
CA ALA A 363 -18.58 -14.52 -1.49
C ALA A 363 -17.97 -15.83 -0.95
N SER A 364 -17.29 -15.80 0.20
CA SER A 364 -16.64 -16.98 0.81
C SER A 364 -17.58 -18.14 1.12
N ARG A 365 -18.89 -17.87 1.24
CA ARG A 365 -19.93 -18.87 1.52
C ARG A 365 -20.80 -19.20 0.30
N ARG A 366 -20.56 -18.57 -0.84
CA ARG A 366 -21.33 -18.74 -2.08
C ARG A 366 -20.74 -19.83 -2.96
N LYS A 367 -21.41 -20.98 -3.03
CA LYS A 367 -20.98 -22.17 -3.80
C LYS A 367 -20.79 -21.90 -5.30
N ASP A 368 -21.58 -20.99 -5.87
CA ASP A 368 -21.46 -20.57 -7.28
C ASP A 368 -20.23 -19.69 -7.57
N ILE A 369 -19.54 -19.23 -6.52
CA ILE A 369 -18.30 -18.44 -6.59
C ILE A 369 -17.10 -19.30 -6.18
N VAL A 370 -17.16 -19.96 -5.03
CA VAL A 370 -16.01 -20.69 -4.46
C VAL A 370 -16.00 -22.19 -4.77
N GLY A 371 -17.06 -22.70 -5.41
CA GLY A 371 -17.25 -24.11 -5.69
C GLY A 371 -17.80 -24.91 -4.50
N GLU A 372 -18.36 -26.09 -4.78
CA GLU A 372 -19.02 -26.96 -3.79
C GLU A 372 -18.08 -27.48 -2.69
N ASN A 373 -16.81 -27.72 -3.05
CA ASN A 373 -15.85 -28.40 -2.18
C ASN A 373 -15.03 -27.45 -1.31
N TYR A 374 -15.12 -26.14 -1.54
CA TYR A 374 -14.35 -25.17 -0.77
C TYR A 374 -15.07 -24.76 0.51
N LYS A 375 -14.35 -24.84 1.64
CA LYS A 375 -14.81 -24.30 2.92
C LYS A 375 -13.81 -23.26 3.41
N HIS A 376 -14.21 -21.99 3.38
CA HIS A 376 -13.36 -20.94 3.93
C HIS A 376 -13.24 -21.09 5.45
N PRO A 377 -12.03 -20.99 6.03
CA PRO A 377 -11.82 -21.15 7.47
C PRO A 377 -12.64 -20.13 8.28
N THR A 378 -13.46 -20.62 9.22
CA THR A 378 -14.33 -19.76 10.03
C THR A 378 -13.55 -18.70 10.82
N VAL A 379 -12.33 -19.03 11.29
CA VAL A 379 -11.46 -18.07 11.97
C VAL A 379 -11.13 -16.87 11.09
N LEU A 380 -10.82 -17.08 9.80
CA LEU A 380 -10.54 -15.98 8.87
C LEU A 380 -11.78 -15.12 8.64
N ILE A 381 -12.98 -15.72 8.61
CA ILE A 381 -14.24 -14.98 8.49
C ILE A 381 -14.46 -14.10 9.71
N VAL A 382 -14.36 -14.66 10.92
CA VAL A 382 -14.57 -13.91 12.16
C VAL A 382 -13.59 -12.74 12.26
N LEU A 383 -12.30 -12.99 12.03
CA LEU A 383 -11.29 -11.94 12.02
C LEU A 383 -11.57 -10.90 10.91
N GLY A 384 -12.01 -11.34 9.73
CA GLY A 384 -12.41 -10.47 8.63
C GLY A 384 -13.60 -9.58 8.99
N VAL A 385 -14.62 -10.12 9.65
CA VAL A 385 -15.77 -9.35 10.15
C VAL A 385 -15.30 -8.31 11.17
N CYS A 386 -14.40 -8.67 12.09
CA CYS A 386 -13.80 -7.71 13.00
C CYS A 386 -13.10 -6.56 12.25
N VAL A 387 -12.35 -6.86 11.18
CA VAL A 387 -11.73 -5.83 10.34
C VAL A 387 -12.79 -4.93 9.70
N VAL A 388 -13.86 -5.50 9.12
CA VAL A 388 -14.96 -4.74 8.51
C VAL A 388 -15.62 -3.80 9.53
N LEU A 389 -15.91 -4.29 10.74
CA LEU A 389 -16.52 -3.49 11.78
C LEU A 389 -15.59 -2.36 12.26
N LEU A 390 -14.32 -2.67 12.50
CA LEU A 390 -13.32 -1.68 12.94
C LEU A 390 -13.10 -0.60 11.89
N THR A 391 -12.88 -0.99 10.64
CA THR A 391 -12.62 -0.05 9.54
C THR A 391 -13.88 0.72 9.15
N GLY A 392 -15.05 0.08 9.15
CA GLY A 392 -16.34 0.70 8.85
C GLY A 392 -16.78 1.73 9.88
N TYR A 393 -16.78 1.37 11.17
CA TYR A 393 -17.16 2.28 12.27
C TYR A 393 -16.32 3.56 12.25
N SER A 394 -15.04 3.37 12.10
CA SER A 394 -14.06 4.44 12.15
C SER A 394 -14.04 5.25 10.88
N GLY A 395 -14.40 4.63 9.75
CA GLY A 395 -14.56 5.34 8.51
C GLY A 395 -15.68 6.37 8.56
N ILE A 396 -16.80 6.02 9.21
CA ILE A 396 -17.89 6.95 9.50
C ILE A 396 -17.40 8.12 10.38
N LYS A 397 -16.59 7.83 11.41
CA LYS A 397 -16.02 8.87 12.29
C LYS A 397 -14.96 9.76 11.63
N ALA A 398 -14.19 9.23 10.69
CA ALA A 398 -13.11 9.96 10.01
C ALA A 398 -13.64 10.83 8.86
N LEU A 399 -14.81 10.52 8.30
CA LEU A 399 -15.40 11.21 7.15
C LEU A 399 -15.48 12.74 7.33
N PRO A 400 -15.94 13.29 8.48
CA PRO A 400 -15.99 14.75 8.67
C PRO A 400 -14.61 15.43 8.64
N LYS A 401 -13.58 14.77 9.19
CA LYS A 401 -12.19 15.27 9.17
C LYS A 401 -11.55 15.20 7.79
N ILE A 402 -11.99 14.27 6.95
CA ILE A 402 -11.51 14.14 5.56
C ILE A 402 -12.21 15.18 4.68
N LEU A 403 -13.50 15.42 4.89
CA LEU A 403 -14.30 16.37 4.10
C LEU A 403 -13.86 17.83 4.31
N THR A 404 -13.49 18.20 5.54
CA THR A 404 -12.97 19.54 5.88
C THR A 404 -11.65 19.91 5.18
N ILE A 405 -11.00 18.95 4.50
CA ILE A 405 -9.77 19.18 3.75
C ILE A 405 -10.05 19.58 2.29
N PHE A 406 -11.25 19.27 1.78
CA PHE A 406 -11.67 19.66 0.43
C PHE A 406 -12.44 20.99 0.38
N GLY A 407 -12.59 21.68 1.53
CA GLY A 407 -13.34 22.92 1.67
C GLY A 407 -14.34 22.85 2.80
#